data_AF-A0A5Q0NWU3-F1
#
_entry.id   AF-A0A5Q0NWU3-F1
#
_cell.length_a   1.000
_cell.length_b   1.000
_cell.length_c   1.000
_cell.angle_alpha   90.00
_cell.angle_beta   90.00
_cell.angle_gamma   90.00
#
_symmetry.space_group_name_H-M   'P 1'
#
loop_
_entity.id
_entity.type
_entity.pdbx_description
1 polymer ?
#
loop_
_entity_poly.entity_id
_entity_poly.type
_entity_poly.pdbx_seq_one_letter_code
_entity_poly.pdbx_strand_id
1 'polypeptide(L)'
;MESIDREALREAHRAAERAEAAPYIDYPPTPAWYPPAMGAWATAYTLLLTLWEDHGWWLVLGMIGLAALTGLFLGWYSHHHGAVPNLRHAPREFRSAFACYAVVVVSIVGSIALSWWLVGPALAAPVAFVATVVGLVVYERAFASSARRTRQRLA
;
A
#
# COMPACT_ATOMS: atom_id res chain seq x y z
N MET A 1 -0.33 18.28 45.80
CA MET A 1 -1.59 18.26 45.03
C MET A 1 -1.34 18.60 43.56
N GLU A 2 -0.55 19.64 43.25
CA GLU A 2 -0.20 20.03 41.87
C GLU A 2 0.65 18.98 41.10
N SER A 3 1.42 18.13 41.78
CA SER A 3 2.24 17.09 41.13
C SER A 3 1.42 15.90 40.62
N ILE A 4 0.38 15.49 41.36
CA ILE A 4 -0.50 14.36 41.02
C ILE A 4 -1.32 14.68 39.76
N ASP A 5 -1.75 15.93 39.61
CA ASP A 5 -2.49 16.39 38.42
C ASP A 5 -1.62 16.39 37.16
N ARG A 6 -0.34 16.77 37.27
CA ARG A 6 0.62 16.72 36.15
C ARG A 6 0.96 15.29 35.73
N GLU A 7 1.03 14.34 36.66
CA GLU A 7 1.27 12.93 36.36
C GLU A 7 0.06 12.30 35.64
N ALA A 8 -1.15 12.53 36.14
CA ALA A 8 -2.39 12.08 35.51
C ALA A 8 -2.57 12.66 34.10
N LEU A 9 -2.25 13.95 33.90
CA LEU A 9 -2.30 14.58 32.58
C LEU A 9 -1.30 13.95 31.60
N ARG A 10 -0.07 13.63 32.07
CA ARG A 10 0.95 12.95 31.26
C ARG A 10 0.56 11.52 30.90
N GLU A 11 -0.14 10.82 31.78
CA GLU A 11 -0.67 9.48 31.50
C GLU A 11 -1.83 9.53 30.51
N ALA A 12 -2.76 10.47 30.66
CA ALA A 12 -3.85 10.70 29.72
C ALA A 12 -3.33 11.04 28.32
N HIS A 13 -2.32 11.91 28.21
CA HIS A 13 -1.65 12.21 26.94
C HIS A 13 -0.99 10.97 26.32
N ARG A 14 -0.25 10.17 27.10
CA ARG A 14 0.37 8.93 26.60
C ARG A 14 -0.66 7.88 26.15
N ALA A 15 -1.80 7.80 26.85
CA ALA A 15 -2.91 6.93 26.45
C ALA A 15 -3.54 7.39 25.12
N ALA A 16 -3.72 8.71 24.93
CA ALA A 16 -4.22 9.27 23.69
C ALA A 16 -3.24 9.04 22.51
N GLU A 17 -1.93 9.25 22.71
CA GLU A 17 -0.91 8.98 21.69
C GLU A 17 -0.89 7.49 21.29
N ARG A 18 -1.04 6.57 22.26
CA ARG A 18 -1.16 5.13 21.98
C ARG A 18 -2.42 4.79 21.18
N ALA A 19 -3.56 5.39 21.53
CA ALA A 19 -4.82 5.18 20.83
C ALA A 19 -4.76 5.70 19.38
N GLU A 20 -4.10 6.83 19.13
CA GLU A 20 -3.92 7.40 17.78
C GLU A 20 -2.96 6.55 16.93
N ALA A 21 -1.94 5.95 17.53
CA ALA A 21 -0.99 5.08 16.84
C ALA A 21 -1.51 3.66 16.60
N ALA A 22 -2.48 3.18 17.39
CA ALA A 22 -3.01 1.81 17.36
C ALA A 22 -3.35 1.30 15.94
N PRO A 23 -4.05 2.06 15.06
CA PRO A 23 -4.36 1.59 13.71
C PRO A 23 -3.13 1.35 12.82
N TYR A 24 -1.98 1.95 13.15
CA TYR A 24 -0.75 1.83 12.39
C TYR A 24 0.23 0.80 12.94
N ILE A 25 0.11 0.48 14.23
CA ILE A 25 0.99 -0.48 14.91
C ILE A 25 0.32 -1.83 15.12
N ASP A 26 -1.00 -1.90 15.28
CA ASP A 26 -1.75 -3.15 15.53
C ASP A 26 -2.47 -3.62 14.26
N TYR A 27 -1.75 -3.61 13.14
CA TYR A 27 -2.27 -4.13 11.87
C TYR A 27 -1.97 -5.63 11.74
N PRO A 28 -2.92 -6.45 11.24
CA PRO A 28 -2.68 -7.86 10.97
C PRO A 28 -1.60 -8.01 9.88
N PRO A 29 -0.73 -9.03 9.97
CA PRO A 29 0.35 -9.21 9.01
C PRO A 29 -0.21 -9.38 7.59
N THR A 30 0.42 -8.73 6.61
CA THR A 30 -0.04 -8.84 5.23
C THR A 30 0.04 -10.30 4.75
N PRO A 31 -1.02 -10.85 4.13
CA PRO A 31 -0.99 -12.21 3.64
C PRO A 31 0.06 -12.40 2.54
N ALA A 32 0.75 -13.54 2.53
CA ALA A 32 1.80 -13.83 1.55
C ALA A 32 1.30 -13.89 0.09
N TRP A 33 0.00 -14.09 -0.12
CA TRP A 33 -0.61 -14.08 -1.46
C TRP A 33 -0.82 -12.66 -2.01
N TYR A 34 -0.79 -11.62 -1.17
CA TYR A 34 -1.12 -10.26 -1.57
C TYR A 34 -0.11 -9.67 -2.58
N PRO A 35 1.22 -9.74 -2.35
CA PRO A 35 2.20 -9.27 -3.34
C PRO A 35 2.06 -9.92 -4.72
N PRO A 36 2.02 -11.27 -4.86
CA PRO A 36 1.86 -11.87 -6.19
C PRO A 36 0.50 -11.58 -6.81
N ALA A 37 -0.58 -11.43 -6.03
CA ALA A 37 -1.89 -11.03 -6.55
C ALA A 37 -1.87 -9.60 -7.13
N MET A 38 -1.22 -8.65 -6.44
CA MET A 38 -1.06 -7.28 -6.95
C MET A 38 -0.17 -7.24 -8.20
N GLY A 39 0.89 -8.06 -8.24
CA GLY A 39 1.70 -8.22 -9.45
C GLY A 39 0.90 -8.76 -10.63
N ALA A 40 0.05 -9.77 -10.40
CA ALA A 40 -0.83 -10.32 -11.43
C ALA A 40 -1.85 -9.26 -11.91
N TRP A 41 -2.41 -8.47 -11.00
CA TRP A 41 -3.31 -7.36 -11.35
C TRP A 41 -2.61 -6.31 -12.23
N ALA A 42 -1.40 -5.89 -11.87
CA ALA A 42 -0.63 -4.91 -12.65
C ALA A 42 -0.24 -5.45 -14.04
N THR A 43 0.06 -6.74 -14.13
CA THR A 43 0.35 -7.44 -15.38
C THR A 43 -0.88 -7.48 -16.28
N ALA A 44 -2.03 -7.87 -15.73
CA ALA A 44 -3.29 -7.92 -16.46
C ALA A 44 -3.70 -6.53 -16.95
N TYR A 45 -3.53 -5.49 -16.13
CA TYR A 45 -3.76 -4.11 -16.53
C TYR A 45 -2.88 -3.71 -17.72
N THR A 46 -1.58 -4.01 -17.63
CA THR A 46 -0.60 -3.71 -18.68
C THR A 46 -0.93 -4.43 -19.98
N LEU A 47 -1.29 -5.71 -19.92
CA LEU A 47 -1.69 -6.49 -21.09
C LEU A 47 -3.00 -6.00 -21.71
N LEU A 48 -3.98 -5.58 -20.91
CA LEU A 48 -5.22 -5.04 -21.46
C LEU A 48 -4.99 -3.79 -22.32
N LEU A 49 -4.00 -2.96 -21.98
CA LEU A 49 -3.66 -1.78 -22.78
C LEU A 49 -3.20 -2.13 -24.19
N THR A 50 -2.71 -3.35 -24.44
CA THR A 50 -2.37 -3.76 -25.82
C THR A 50 -3.59 -3.96 -26.70
N LEU A 51 -4.77 -4.12 -26.10
CA LEU A 51 -6.03 -4.34 -26.82
C LEU A 51 -6.70 -3.02 -27.25
N TRP A 52 -6.12 -1.87 -26.93
CA TRP A 52 -6.72 -0.55 -27.18
C TRP A 52 -6.99 -0.29 -28.68
N GLU A 53 -6.07 -0.69 -29.56
CA GLU A 53 -6.18 -0.40 -31.00
C GLU A 53 -7.14 -1.36 -31.73
N ASP A 54 -7.03 -2.66 -31.48
CA ASP A 54 -7.72 -3.68 -32.28
C ASP A 54 -9.00 -4.24 -31.64
N HIS A 55 -9.14 -4.13 -30.31
CA HIS A 55 -10.11 -4.92 -29.54
C HIS A 55 -10.74 -4.13 -28.39
N GLY A 56 -11.19 -2.89 -28.67
CA GLY A 56 -11.72 -1.97 -27.66
C GLY A 56 -12.84 -2.53 -26.77
N TRP A 57 -13.69 -3.43 -27.27
CA TRP A 57 -14.71 -4.11 -26.44
C TRP A 57 -14.09 -5.03 -25.38
N TRP A 58 -13.07 -5.80 -25.74
CA TRP A 58 -12.35 -6.68 -24.80
C TRP A 58 -11.58 -5.87 -23.76
N LEU A 59 -11.02 -4.73 -24.15
CA LEU A 59 -10.43 -3.77 -23.23
C LEU A 59 -11.48 -3.31 -22.20
N VAL A 60 -12.66 -2.85 -22.64
CA VAL A 60 -13.72 -2.36 -21.73
C VAL A 60 -14.15 -3.46 -20.77
N LEU A 61 -14.43 -4.68 -21.27
CA LEU A 61 -14.79 -5.81 -20.42
C LEU A 61 -13.68 -6.17 -19.43
N GLY A 62 -12.42 -6.17 -19.88
CA GLY A 62 -11.27 -6.42 -19.02
C GLY A 62 -11.10 -5.37 -17.93
N MET A 63 -11.30 -4.09 -18.25
CA MET A 63 -11.24 -2.99 -17.28
C MET A 63 -12.37 -3.07 -16.26
N ILE A 64 -13.58 -3.46 -16.67
CA ILE A 64 -14.69 -3.73 -15.74
C ILE A 64 -14.33 -4.90 -14.82
N GLY A 65 -13.76 -5.98 -15.36
CA GLY A 65 -13.30 -7.13 -14.57
C GLY A 65 -12.21 -6.75 -13.55
N LEU A 66 -11.22 -5.95 -13.96
CA LEU A 66 -10.19 -5.44 -13.05
C LEU A 66 -10.77 -4.54 -11.97
N ALA A 67 -11.70 -3.65 -12.32
CA ALA A 67 -12.36 -2.77 -11.36
C ALA A 67 -13.19 -3.56 -10.35
N ALA A 68 -13.91 -4.60 -10.80
CA ALA A 68 -14.63 -5.51 -9.91
C ALA A 68 -13.69 -6.25 -8.96
N LEU A 69 -12.53 -6.71 -9.46
CA LEU A 69 -11.50 -7.35 -8.63
C LEU A 69 -10.92 -6.39 -7.58
N THR A 70 -10.68 -5.13 -7.95
CA THR A 70 -10.27 -4.07 -7.01
C THR A 70 -11.37 -3.82 -5.96
N GLY A 71 -12.65 -3.79 -6.37
CA GLY A 71 -13.77 -3.65 -5.44
C GLY A 71 -13.88 -4.81 -4.45
N LEU A 72 -13.72 -6.04 -4.93
CA LEU A 72 -13.68 -7.24 -4.09
C LEU A 72 -12.50 -7.19 -3.11
N PHE A 73 -11.32 -6.77 -3.59
CA PHE A 73 -10.15 -6.58 -2.75
C PHE A 73 -10.38 -5.52 -1.67
N LEU A 74 -10.98 -4.37 -2.00
CA LEU A 74 -11.32 -3.33 -1.02
C LEU A 74 -12.36 -3.81 0.00
N GLY A 75 -13.33 -4.62 -0.43
CA GLY A 75 -14.31 -5.25 0.46
C GLY A 75 -13.64 -6.22 1.44
N TRP A 76 -12.77 -7.10 0.92
CA TRP A 76 -11.97 -8.00 1.75
C TRP A 76 -11.03 -7.23 2.68
N TYR A 77 -10.34 -6.20 2.19
CA TYR A 77 -9.40 -5.38 2.95
C TYR A 77 -10.10 -4.62 4.08
N SER A 78 -11.26 -4.01 3.80
CA SER A 78 -12.03 -3.31 4.83
C SER A 78 -12.56 -4.27 5.90
N HIS A 79 -12.99 -5.46 5.51
CA HIS A 79 -13.39 -6.51 6.45
C HIS A 79 -12.21 -7.04 7.28
N HIS A 80 -11.05 -7.24 6.65
CA HIS A 80 -9.87 -7.81 7.30
C HIS A 80 -9.17 -6.82 8.24
N HIS A 81 -9.14 -5.53 7.91
CA HIS A 81 -8.43 -4.51 8.68
C HIS A 81 -9.32 -3.70 9.62
N GLY A 82 -10.66 -3.72 9.47
CA GLY A 82 -11.65 -3.15 10.40
C GLY A 82 -11.67 -1.61 10.49
N ALA A 83 -10.55 -0.93 10.26
CA ALA A 83 -10.44 0.52 10.19
C ALA A 83 -9.38 0.90 9.13
N VAL A 84 -9.76 1.75 8.17
CA VAL A 84 -8.81 2.27 7.18
C VAL A 84 -7.91 3.32 7.84
N PRO A 85 -6.57 3.21 7.72
CA PRO A 85 -5.67 4.21 8.28
C PRO A 85 -5.94 5.57 7.65
N ASN A 86 -6.26 6.57 8.48
CA ASN A 86 -6.52 7.92 8.00
C ASN A 86 -5.20 8.68 7.81
N LEU A 87 -4.76 8.80 6.55
CA LEU A 87 -3.55 9.55 6.12
C LEU A 87 -3.40 10.93 6.76
N ARG A 88 -4.51 11.60 7.11
CA ARG A 88 -4.51 12.96 7.69
C ARG A 88 -4.05 13.01 9.15
N HIS A 89 -4.15 11.89 9.87
CA HIS A 89 -3.78 11.74 11.28
C HIS A 89 -2.62 10.74 11.46
N ALA A 90 -1.80 10.55 10.43
CA ALA A 90 -0.66 9.64 10.51
C ALA A 90 0.47 10.24 11.37
N PRO A 91 1.05 9.49 12.33
CA PRO A 91 2.19 9.94 13.11
C PRO A 91 3.37 10.35 12.22
N ARG A 92 4.16 11.34 12.65
CA ARG A 92 5.27 11.90 11.85
C ARG A 92 6.29 10.85 11.41
N GLU A 93 6.43 9.78 12.18
CA GLU A 93 7.27 8.61 11.94
C GLU A 93 6.90 7.90 10.61
N PHE A 94 5.62 7.90 10.24
CA PHE A 94 5.13 7.28 9.00
C PHE A 94 5.37 8.14 7.75
N ARG A 95 5.77 9.41 7.88
CA ARG A 95 6.06 10.27 6.70
C ARG A 95 7.16 9.68 5.83
N SER A 96 8.16 9.03 6.43
CA SER A 96 9.23 8.34 5.71
C SER A 96 8.70 7.12 4.94
N ALA A 97 7.76 6.36 5.52
CA ALA A 97 7.09 5.25 4.86
C ALA A 97 6.21 5.73 3.70
N PHE A 98 5.50 6.86 3.85
CA PHE A 98 4.74 7.46 2.75
C PHE A 98 5.62 8.04 1.63
N ALA A 99 6.75 8.65 1.96
CA ALA A 99 7.73 9.06 0.96
C ALA A 99 8.29 7.85 0.21
N CYS A 100 8.62 6.77 0.93
CA CYS A 100 9.03 5.50 0.32
C CYS A 100 7.95 4.93 -0.59
N TYR A 101 6.67 4.96 -0.17
CA TYR A 101 5.54 4.57 -1.00
C TYR A 101 5.48 5.37 -2.30
N ALA A 102 5.56 6.70 -2.22
CA ALA A 102 5.53 7.55 -3.40
C ALA A 102 6.69 7.25 -4.35
N VAL A 103 7.91 7.08 -3.83
CA VAL A 103 9.09 6.70 -4.62
C VAL A 103 8.91 5.34 -5.28
N VAL A 104 8.39 4.35 -4.56
CA VAL A 104 8.11 3.01 -5.09
C VAL A 104 7.08 3.07 -6.21
N VAL A 105 5.96 3.80 -6.01
CA VAL A 105 4.91 3.95 -7.04
C VAL A 105 5.47 4.61 -8.29
N VAL A 106 6.19 5.73 -8.14
CA VAL A 106 6.82 6.43 -9.27
C VAL A 106 7.82 5.52 -9.98
N SER A 107 8.60 4.73 -9.23
CA SER A 107 9.57 3.79 -9.80
C SER A 107 8.89 2.66 -10.59
N ILE A 108 7.77 2.12 -10.09
CA ILE A 108 6.98 1.09 -10.79
C ILE A 108 6.42 1.66 -12.10
N VAL A 109 5.72 2.80 -12.03
CA VAL A 109 5.11 3.44 -13.21
C VAL A 109 6.19 3.79 -14.24
N GLY A 110 7.30 4.39 -13.79
CA GLY A 110 8.43 4.73 -14.65
C GLY A 110 9.06 3.51 -15.31
N SER A 111 9.23 2.41 -14.58
CA SER A 111 9.80 1.17 -15.12
C SER A 111 8.90 0.53 -16.17
N ILE A 112 7.58 0.51 -15.93
CA ILE A 112 6.60 -0.02 -16.89
C ILE A 112 6.58 0.83 -18.16
N ALA A 113 6.46 2.16 -18.00
CA ALA A 113 6.43 3.09 -19.14
C ALA A 113 7.71 3.03 -19.97
N LEU A 114 8.88 2.98 -19.32
CA LEU A 114 10.17 2.88 -19.98
C LEU A 114 10.31 1.54 -20.73
N SER A 115 9.90 0.43 -20.10
CA SER A 115 9.96 -0.90 -20.73
C SER A 115 9.02 -0.99 -21.94
N TRP A 116 7.83 -0.41 -21.81
CA TRP A 116 6.87 -0.34 -22.90
C TRP A 116 7.42 0.46 -24.09
N TRP A 117 8.05 1.62 -23.84
CA TRP A 117 8.63 2.42 -24.91
C TRP A 117 9.82 1.72 -25.57
N LEU A 118 10.75 1.19 -24.78
CA LEU A 118 12.02 0.67 -25.33
C LEU A 118 11.88 -0.68 -26.03
N VAL A 119 11.04 -1.58 -25.50
CA VAL A 119 11.00 -2.98 -25.97
C VAL A 119 9.59 -3.45 -26.31
N GLY A 120 8.59 -2.59 -26.09
CA GLY A 120 7.20 -2.89 -26.39
C GLY A 120 6.48 -3.66 -25.29
N PRO A 121 5.20 -3.99 -25.54
CA PRO A 121 4.29 -4.50 -24.52
C PRO A 121 4.67 -5.87 -23.95
N ALA A 122 5.36 -6.70 -24.74
CA ALA A 122 5.73 -8.06 -24.33
C ALA A 122 6.68 -8.08 -23.11
N LEU A 123 7.59 -7.11 -22.98
CA LEU A 123 8.46 -6.98 -21.80
C LEU A 123 7.87 -6.07 -20.73
N ALA A 124 6.96 -5.17 -21.07
CA ALA A 124 6.30 -4.33 -20.07
C ALA A 124 5.47 -5.15 -19.07
N ALA A 125 4.81 -6.22 -19.51
CA ALA A 125 4.01 -7.10 -18.65
C ALA A 125 4.82 -7.81 -17.53
N PRO A 126 5.92 -8.54 -17.81
CA PRO A 126 6.73 -9.15 -16.75
C PRO A 126 7.43 -8.09 -15.88
N VAL A 127 7.80 -6.93 -16.43
CA VAL A 127 8.34 -5.82 -15.62
C VAL A 127 7.27 -5.29 -14.66
N ALA A 128 6.03 -5.12 -15.10
CA ALA A 128 4.92 -4.72 -14.24
C ALA A 128 4.71 -5.69 -13.08
N PHE A 129 4.74 -7.00 -13.36
CA PHE A 129 4.68 -8.02 -12.32
C PHE A 129 5.79 -7.85 -11.29
N VAL A 130 7.05 -7.90 -11.74
CA VAL A 130 8.22 -7.93 -10.85
C VAL A 130 8.35 -6.62 -10.08
N ALA A 131 8.23 -5.48 -10.76
CA ALA A 131 8.31 -4.17 -10.12
C ALA A 131 7.24 -4.00 -9.05
N THR A 132 6.02 -4.47 -9.30
CA THR A 132 4.92 -4.38 -8.33
C THR A 132 5.16 -5.29 -7.12
N VAL A 133 5.52 -6.55 -7.35
CA VAL A 133 5.82 -7.51 -6.25
C VAL A 133 6.97 -7.01 -5.39
N VAL A 134 8.09 -6.64 -6.01
CA VAL A 134 9.29 -6.15 -5.31
C VAL A 134 8.99 -4.85 -4.60
N GLY A 135 8.33 -3.90 -5.26
CA GLY A 135 7.95 -2.62 -4.68
C GLY A 135 7.07 -2.77 -3.43
N LEU A 136 6.09 -3.68 -3.49
CA LEU A 136 5.21 -3.95 -2.36
C LEU A 136 5.95 -4.57 -1.18
N VAL A 137 6.83 -5.56 -1.45
CA VAL A 137 7.68 -6.16 -0.41
C VAL A 137 8.60 -5.13 0.24
N VAL A 138 9.18 -4.22 -0.55
CA VAL A 138 10.04 -3.14 -0.05
C VAL A 138 9.22 -2.17 0.82
N TYR A 139 8.04 -1.76 0.35
CA TYR A 139 7.14 -0.89 1.09
C TYR A 139 6.70 -1.52 2.42
N GLU A 140 6.28 -2.79 2.41
CA GLU A 140 5.88 -3.52 3.63
C GLU A 140 7.01 -3.60 4.65
N ARG A 141 8.24 -3.84 4.20
CA ARG A 141 9.43 -3.83 5.09
C ARG A 141 9.68 -2.46 5.69
N ALA A 142 9.57 -1.40 4.88
CA ALA A 142 9.74 -0.03 5.36
C ALA A 142 8.64 0.35 6.37
N PHE A 143 7.39 -0.05 6.10
CA PHE A 143 6.25 0.15 6.99
C PHE A 143 6.42 -0.61 8.31
N ALA A 144 6.76 -1.91 8.25
CA ALA A 144 7.02 -2.73 9.44
C ALA A 144 8.18 -2.17 10.29
N SER A 145 9.22 -1.63 9.66
CA SER A 145 10.33 -0.97 10.36
C SER A 145 9.89 0.30 11.09
N SER A 146 8.91 1.03 10.53
CA SER A 146 8.37 2.26 11.10
C SER A 146 7.42 1.93 12.25
N ALA A 147 6.54 0.95 12.05
CA ALA A 147 5.65 0.44 13.10
C ALA A 147 6.44 -0.07 14.32
N ARG A 148 7.55 -0.79 14.12
CA ARG A 148 8.45 -1.21 15.21
C ARG A 148 9.04 -0.04 16.00
N ARG A 149 9.49 1.02 15.32
CA ARG A 149 10.03 2.22 15.96
C ARG A 149 8.96 2.95 16.79
N THR A 150 7.74 3.05 16.25
CA THR A 150 6.61 3.64 16.97
C THR A 150 6.22 2.80 18.20
N ARG A 151 6.17 1.46 18.09
CA ARG A 151 5.94 0.57 19.24
C ARG A 151 7.00 0.75 20.33
N GLN A 152 8.29 0.88 19.96
CA GLN A 152 9.38 1.10 20.92
C GLN A 152 9.32 2.46 21.62
N ARG A 153 8.82 3.51 20.95
CA ARG A 153 8.63 4.83 21.56
C ARG A 153 7.45 4.86 22.54
N LEU A 154 6.40 4.08 22.24
CA LEU A 154 5.13 4.09 22.99
C LEU A 154 5.04 3.04 24.10
N ALA A 155 5.98 2.10 24.16
CA ALA A 155 6.17 1.14 25.27
C ALA A 155 6.79 1.84 26.48
#